data_AF-A0A3G8JJY6-F1
#
_entry.id   AF-A0A3G8JJY6-F1
#
_cell.length_a   1.000
_cell.length_b   1.000
_cell.length_c   1.000
_cell.angle_alpha   90.00
_cell.angle_beta   90.00
_cell.angle_gamma   90.00
#
_symmetry.space_group_name_H-M   'P 1'
#
loop_
_entity.id
_entity.type
_entity.pdbx_description
1 polymer ?
#
loop_
_entity_poly.entity_id
_entity_poly.type
_entity_poly.pdbx_seq_one_letter_code
_entity_poly.pdbx_strand_id
1 'polypeptide(L)'
;MTITVPSGSSVTAAVQLGNFTTTGRLGDCRFSTSAGNVGVDRTGPLRVDTSFGDIAAEEVGGNAEFHTGSGNIRIGEVDGSAVVKNSNGDTMIDTVTGDIRVRSANGAIAIDRTSANVEAKTSNGSIRLGEIVRGSVELATGMGDLEIGIATGTAALLEVSTKFGQVRNLMDPTPRPEASDETVEVHAHTSFGGITIRRS
;
A
#
# COMPACT_ATOMS: atom_id res chain seq x y z
N MET A 1 -2.10 2.32 -30.33
CA MET A 1 -3.19 1.50 -30.89
C MET A 1 -4.32 1.52 -29.89
N THR A 2 -5.57 1.65 -30.34
CA THR A 2 -6.74 1.67 -29.46
C THR A 2 -7.58 0.44 -29.75
N ILE A 3 -7.98 -0.27 -28.69
CA ILE A 3 -8.85 -1.45 -28.77
C ILE A 3 -10.07 -1.15 -27.92
N THR A 4 -11.26 -1.38 -28.47
CA THR A 4 -12.52 -1.18 -27.76
C THR A 4 -13.12 -2.55 -27.44
N VAL A 5 -13.46 -2.75 -26.17
CA VAL A 5 -14.07 -3.98 -25.67
C VAL A 5 -15.36 -3.63 -24.91
N PRO A 6 -16.32 -4.56 -24.81
CA PRO A 6 -17.47 -4.39 -23.92
C PRO A 6 -17.05 -4.15 -22.47
N SER A 7 -17.87 -3.42 -21.71
CA SER A 7 -17.62 -3.20 -20.28
C SER A 7 -17.55 -4.52 -19.51
N GLY A 8 -16.62 -4.63 -18.57
CA GLY A 8 -16.40 -5.86 -17.80
C GLY A 8 -15.63 -6.96 -18.54
N SER A 9 -15.12 -6.68 -19.75
CA SER A 9 -14.25 -7.63 -20.44
C SER A 9 -12.94 -7.83 -19.70
N SER A 10 -12.47 -9.07 -19.64
CA SER A 10 -11.13 -9.39 -19.17
C SER A 10 -10.10 -8.99 -20.23
N VAL A 11 -9.01 -8.36 -19.82
CA VAL A 11 -7.94 -7.91 -20.73
C VAL A 11 -6.62 -8.50 -20.28
N THR A 12 -5.96 -9.23 -21.18
CA THR A 12 -4.56 -9.63 -20.99
C THR A 12 -3.74 -9.02 -22.11
N ALA A 13 -2.72 -8.24 -21.76
CA ALA A 13 -1.83 -7.64 -22.74
C ALA A 13 -0.37 -7.72 -22.27
N ALA A 14 0.50 -8.05 -23.22
CA ALA A 14 1.94 -8.11 -23.02
C ALA A 14 2.64 -7.38 -24.17
N VAL A 15 3.53 -6.47 -23.83
CA VAL A 15 4.39 -5.76 -24.81
C VAL A 15 5.81 -5.71 -24.26
N GLN A 16 6.81 -5.63 -25.12
CA GLN A 16 8.18 -5.46 -24.64
C GLN A 16 8.44 -4.01 -24.21
N LEU A 17 7.98 -3.06 -25.03
CA LEU A 17 8.12 -1.63 -24.80
C LEU A 17 6.81 -0.96 -25.17
N GLY A 18 6.21 -0.24 -24.24
CA GLY A 18 4.97 0.49 -24.49
C GLY A 18 4.16 0.74 -23.23
N ASN A 19 3.32 1.76 -23.33
CA ASN A 19 2.40 2.14 -22.27
C ASN A 19 1.07 1.41 -22.43
N PHE A 20 0.47 1.03 -21.31
CA PHE A 20 -0.92 0.61 -21.24
C PHE A 20 -1.75 1.74 -20.63
N THR A 21 -2.87 2.07 -21.27
CA THR A 21 -3.85 3.01 -20.71
C THR A 21 -5.21 2.42 -20.94
N THR A 22 -5.96 2.22 -19.87
CA THR A 22 -7.36 1.80 -19.94
C THR A 22 -8.26 2.96 -19.53
N THR A 23 -9.49 2.96 -20.07
CA THR A 23 -10.52 3.92 -19.71
C THR A 23 -11.84 3.17 -19.58
N GLY A 24 -12.65 3.55 -18.59
CA GLY A 24 -13.88 2.85 -18.27
C GLY A 24 -13.65 1.57 -17.47
N ARG A 25 -14.74 0.81 -17.26
CA ARG A 25 -14.77 -0.37 -16.40
C ARG A 25 -14.45 -1.65 -17.15
N LEU A 26 -13.30 -2.24 -16.83
CA LEU A 26 -12.89 -3.57 -17.27
C LEU A 26 -13.22 -4.63 -16.21
N GLY A 27 -13.16 -5.90 -16.62
CA GLY A 27 -13.18 -7.06 -15.72
C GLY A 27 -11.75 -7.36 -15.25
N ASP A 28 -11.37 -8.63 -15.21
CA ASP A 28 -10.04 -9.05 -14.81
C ASP A 28 -8.96 -8.54 -15.77
N CYS A 29 -7.95 -7.85 -15.26
CA CYS A 29 -6.88 -7.27 -16.07
C CYS A 29 -5.50 -7.82 -15.71
N ARG A 30 -4.72 -8.16 -16.75
CA ARG A 30 -3.32 -8.55 -16.62
C ARG A 30 -2.45 -7.81 -17.64
N PHE A 31 -1.53 -7.00 -17.14
CA PHE A 31 -0.61 -6.22 -17.97
C PHE A 31 0.84 -6.62 -17.70
N SER A 32 1.60 -6.85 -18.77
CA SER A 32 3.04 -7.10 -18.67
C SER A 32 3.82 -6.22 -19.65
N THR A 33 4.82 -5.49 -19.15
CA THR A 33 5.71 -4.68 -19.99
C THR A 33 7.14 -4.68 -19.47
N SER A 34 8.15 -4.66 -20.33
CA SER A 34 9.54 -4.48 -19.84
C SER A 34 9.83 -3.01 -19.56
N ALA A 35 9.31 -2.10 -20.38
CA ALA A 35 9.37 -0.68 -20.09
C ALA A 35 8.12 0.05 -20.61
N GLY A 36 7.54 0.88 -19.74
CA GLY A 36 6.40 1.72 -20.06
C GLY A 36 5.45 1.85 -18.88
N ASN A 37 4.66 2.91 -18.92
CA ASN A 37 3.72 3.23 -17.86
C ASN A 37 2.43 2.42 -18.00
N VAL A 38 1.83 2.06 -16.89
CA VAL A 38 0.55 1.35 -16.84
C VAL A 38 -0.46 2.20 -16.09
N GLY A 39 -1.43 2.74 -16.81
CA GLY A 39 -2.56 3.49 -16.26
C GLY A 39 -3.85 2.68 -16.40
N VAL A 40 -4.51 2.41 -15.27
CA VAL A 40 -5.77 1.68 -15.22
C VAL A 40 -6.81 2.53 -14.51
N ASP A 41 -7.91 2.85 -15.21
CA ASP A 41 -9.04 3.59 -14.63
C ASP A 41 -9.80 2.66 -13.66
N ARG A 42 -10.62 1.73 -14.17
CA ARG A 42 -11.37 0.81 -13.31
C ARG A 42 -11.31 -0.61 -13.82
N THR A 43 -11.12 -1.56 -12.91
CA THR A 43 -10.95 -2.96 -13.25
C THR A 43 -11.53 -3.85 -12.15
N GLY A 44 -11.81 -5.11 -12.49
CA GLY A 44 -11.89 -6.18 -11.49
C GLY A 44 -10.50 -6.49 -10.93
N PRO A 45 -10.20 -7.76 -10.59
CA PRO A 45 -8.85 -8.17 -10.19
C PRO A 45 -7.77 -7.68 -11.17
N LEU A 46 -6.67 -7.16 -10.63
CA LEU A 46 -5.62 -6.53 -11.42
C LEU A 46 -4.26 -7.17 -11.12
N ARG A 47 -3.53 -7.52 -12.17
CA ARG A 47 -2.12 -7.88 -12.08
C ARG A 47 -1.29 -7.05 -13.05
N VAL A 48 -0.27 -6.38 -12.54
CA VAL A 48 0.68 -5.61 -13.34
C VAL A 48 2.10 -6.07 -13.04
N ASP A 49 2.80 -6.50 -14.09
CA ASP A 49 4.21 -6.86 -14.04
C ASP A 49 5.00 -5.91 -14.97
N THR A 50 5.83 -5.02 -14.42
CA THR A 50 6.72 -4.13 -15.19
C THR A 50 8.16 -4.17 -14.69
N SER A 51 9.15 -3.95 -15.55
CA SER A 51 10.54 -3.76 -15.08
C SER A 51 10.86 -2.29 -14.86
N PHE A 52 10.32 -1.41 -15.70
CA PHE A 52 10.53 0.03 -15.64
C PHE A 52 9.27 0.78 -16.04
N GLY A 53 8.85 1.74 -15.24
CA GLY A 53 7.71 2.62 -15.54
C GLY A 53 6.78 2.79 -14.35
N ASP A 54 6.03 3.88 -14.39
CA ASP A 54 5.06 4.19 -13.34
C ASP A 54 3.79 3.36 -13.51
N ILE A 55 3.19 2.98 -12.39
CA ILE A 55 1.89 2.32 -12.35
C ILE A 55 0.90 3.24 -11.64
N ALA A 56 -0.25 3.47 -12.26
CA ALA A 56 -1.39 4.14 -11.68
C ALA A 56 -2.65 3.27 -11.85
N ALA A 57 -3.34 2.97 -10.76
CA ALA A 57 -4.63 2.29 -10.78
C ALA A 57 -5.62 3.07 -9.91
N GLU A 58 -6.72 3.56 -10.47
CA GLU A 58 -7.68 4.37 -9.71
C GLU A 58 -8.61 3.49 -8.86
N GLU A 59 -9.27 2.49 -9.46
CA GLU A 59 -10.21 1.60 -8.75
C GLU A 59 -10.00 0.14 -9.16
N VAL A 60 -9.75 -0.73 -8.17
CA VAL A 60 -9.61 -2.18 -8.35
C VAL A 60 -10.67 -2.91 -7.54
N GLY A 61 -11.66 -3.48 -8.21
CA GLY A 61 -12.66 -4.35 -7.59
C GLY A 61 -12.11 -5.77 -7.43
N GLY A 62 -11.65 -6.11 -6.23
CA GLY A 62 -11.03 -7.41 -5.92
C GLY A 62 -9.53 -7.30 -5.64
N ASN A 63 -8.82 -8.42 -5.82
CA ASN A 63 -7.41 -8.49 -5.45
C ASN A 63 -6.50 -7.81 -6.48
N ALA A 64 -5.49 -7.10 -5.98
CA ALA A 64 -4.53 -6.36 -6.78
C ALA A 64 -3.08 -6.86 -6.53
N GLU A 65 -2.33 -7.13 -7.59
CA GLU A 65 -0.94 -7.56 -7.53
C GLU A 65 -0.06 -6.70 -8.45
N PHE A 66 0.93 -6.02 -7.87
CA PHE A 66 1.83 -5.10 -8.58
C PHE A 66 3.28 -5.50 -8.37
N HIS A 67 4.01 -5.70 -9.46
CA HIS A 67 5.45 -5.97 -9.45
C HIS A 67 6.14 -4.96 -10.36
N THR A 68 7.02 -4.13 -9.79
CA THR A 68 7.87 -3.22 -10.56
C THR A 68 9.34 -3.30 -10.15
N GLY A 69 10.22 -3.26 -11.14
CA GLY A 69 11.67 -3.13 -10.92
C GLY A 69 12.11 -1.68 -10.66
N SER A 70 11.40 -0.71 -11.22
CA SER A 70 11.67 0.71 -11.02
C SER A 70 10.50 1.54 -11.52
N GLY A 71 10.03 2.47 -10.69
CA GLY A 71 8.92 3.37 -10.99
C GLY A 71 8.06 3.62 -9.75
N ASN A 72 7.27 4.67 -9.81
CA ASN A 72 6.32 4.98 -8.76
C ASN A 72 5.04 4.17 -8.95
N ILE A 73 4.44 3.75 -7.84
CA ILE A 73 3.15 3.07 -7.81
C ILE A 73 2.16 3.99 -7.11
N ARG A 74 1.05 4.29 -7.77
CA ARG A 74 -0.11 4.97 -7.18
C ARG A 74 -1.34 4.10 -7.33
N ILE A 75 -1.97 3.79 -6.21
CA ILE A 75 -3.16 2.97 -6.13
C ILE A 75 -4.21 3.78 -5.38
N GLY A 76 -5.34 4.07 -6.00
CA GLY A 76 -6.46 4.75 -5.35
C GLY A 76 -7.19 3.80 -4.39
N GLU A 77 -8.22 3.13 -4.90
CA GLU A 77 -9.05 2.23 -4.10
C GLU A 77 -8.91 0.76 -4.53
N VAL A 78 -8.76 -0.13 -3.55
CA VAL A 78 -8.78 -1.58 -3.74
C VAL A 78 -9.84 -2.21 -2.84
N ASP A 79 -10.91 -2.72 -3.45
CA ASP A 79 -11.93 -3.49 -2.75
C ASP A 79 -11.54 -4.97 -2.66
N GLY A 80 -10.50 -5.25 -1.88
CA GLY A 80 -9.89 -6.57 -1.75
C GLY A 80 -8.50 -6.50 -1.13
N SER A 81 -7.66 -7.50 -1.38
CA SER A 81 -6.28 -7.52 -0.89
C SER A 81 -5.30 -6.93 -1.92
N ALA A 82 -4.27 -6.23 -1.44
CA ALA A 82 -3.24 -5.63 -2.27
C ALA A 82 -1.86 -6.21 -1.97
N VAL A 83 -1.16 -6.70 -2.99
CA VAL A 83 0.25 -7.14 -2.90
C VAL A 83 1.09 -6.27 -3.81
N VAL A 84 2.06 -5.56 -3.24
CA VAL A 84 2.96 -4.67 -3.97
C VAL A 84 4.41 -5.08 -3.73
N LYS A 85 5.16 -5.27 -4.81
CA LYS A 85 6.61 -5.43 -4.80
C LYS A 85 7.24 -4.37 -5.68
N ASN A 86 8.02 -3.49 -5.07
CA ASN A 86 8.76 -2.46 -5.78
C ASN A 86 10.25 -2.56 -5.44
N SER A 87 11.13 -2.55 -6.43
CA SER A 87 12.57 -2.44 -6.13
C SER A 87 13.00 -0.99 -5.97
N ASN A 88 12.49 -0.05 -6.77
CA ASN A 88 12.90 1.35 -6.73
C ASN A 88 11.72 2.27 -7.05
N GLY A 89 11.45 3.24 -6.18
CA GLY A 89 10.41 4.23 -6.35
C GLY A 89 9.38 4.20 -5.23
N ASP A 90 8.58 5.25 -5.16
CA ASP A 90 7.62 5.41 -4.07
C ASP A 90 6.36 4.61 -4.34
N THR A 91 5.74 4.11 -3.27
CA THR A 91 4.47 3.41 -3.32
C THR A 91 3.46 4.18 -2.50
N MET A 92 2.41 4.66 -3.16
CA MET A 92 1.29 5.36 -2.55
C MET A 92 0.01 4.56 -2.76
N ILE A 93 -0.72 4.29 -1.69
CA ILE A 93 -1.97 3.54 -1.66
C ILE A 93 -2.97 4.35 -0.86
N ASP A 94 -4.11 4.73 -1.45
CA ASP A 94 -5.07 5.58 -0.74
C ASP A 94 -5.98 4.75 0.18
N THR A 95 -6.72 3.77 -0.34
CA THR A 95 -7.62 2.94 0.47
C THR A 95 -7.63 1.49 0.03
N VAL A 96 -7.50 0.57 1.00
CA VAL A 96 -7.67 -0.87 0.77
C VAL A 96 -8.59 -1.45 1.84
N THR A 97 -9.58 -2.23 1.41
CA THR A 97 -10.58 -2.82 2.32
C THR A 97 -10.09 -4.14 2.95
N GLY A 98 -9.21 -4.87 2.26
CA GLY A 98 -8.59 -6.12 2.71
C GLY A 98 -7.11 -6.02 3.05
N ASP A 99 -6.46 -7.18 3.20
CA ASP A 99 -5.06 -7.24 3.63
C ASP A 99 -4.09 -6.58 2.63
N ILE A 100 -3.13 -5.83 3.17
CA ILE A 100 -2.07 -5.15 2.41
C ILE A 100 -0.72 -5.81 2.70
N ARG A 101 0.01 -6.15 1.64
CA ARG A 101 1.42 -6.54 1.73
C ARG A 101 2.27 -5.72 0.75
N VAL A 102 3.08 -4.80 1.28
CA VAL A 102 4.02 -3.99 0.50
C VAL A 102 5.45 -4.35 0.85
N ARG A 103 6.25 -4.65 -0.17
CA ARG A 103 7.70 -4.82 -0.04
C ARG A 103 8.40 -3.90 -1.02
N SER A 104 9.12 -2.92 -0.48
CA SER A 104 9.99 -2.04 -1.24
C SER A 104 11.47 -2.34 -0.93
N ALA A 105 12.37 -2.15 -1.88
CA ALA A 105 13.80 -2.10 -1.57
C ALA A 105 14.24 -0.65 -1.33
N ASN A 106 13.93 0.25 -2.27
CA ASN A 106 14.26 1.68 -2.18
C ASN A 106 13.04 2.53 -2.54
N GLY A 107 12.56 3.34 -1.59
CA GLY A 107 11.43 4.23 -1.79
C GLY A 107 10.53 4.28 -0.56
N ALA A 108 9.78 5.37 -0.44
CA ALA A 108 8.80 5.55 0.61
C ALA A 108 7.56 4.69 0.34
N ILE A 109 6.92 4.24 1.42
CA ILE A 109 5.62 3.59 1.38
C ILE A 109 4.63 4.49 2.12
N ALA A 110 3.58 4.91 1.44
CA ALA A 110 2.49 5.67 2.03
C ALA A 110 1.18 4.91 1.81
N ILE A 111 0.50 4.57 2.90
CA ILE A 111 -0.83 3.99 2.91
C ILE A 111 -1.72 4.97 3.65
N ASP A 112 -2.73 5.56 3.00
CA ASP A 112 -3.56 6.58 3.65
C ASP A 112 -4.54 5.96 4.64
N ARG A 113 -5.36 4.99 4.20
CA ARG A 113 -6.35 4.33 5.06
C ARG A 113 -6.49 2.84 4.81
N THR A 114 -6.66 2.09 5.89
CA THR A 114 -6.97 0.65 5.82
C THR A 114 -7.77 0.18 7.04
N SER A 115 -8.53 -0.90 6.84
CA SER A 115 -9.39 -1.54 7.85
C SER A 115 -9.06 -3.01 8.11
N ALA A 116 -7.89 -3.47 7.65
CA ALA A 116 -7.45 -4.86 7.71
C ALA A 116 -5.93 -4.94 7.99
N ASN A 117 -5.33 -6.14 7.83
CA ASN A 117 -3.94 -6.35 8.19
C ASN A 117 -2.98 -5.65 7.21
N VAL A 118 -1.88 -5.11 7.73
CA VAL A 118 -0.85 -4.42 6.95
C VAL A 118 0.52 -5.01 7.25
N GLU A 119 1.20 -5.50 6.22
CA GLU A 119 2.63 -5.81 6.27
C GLU A 119 3.35 -4.87 5.29
N ALA A 120 4.09 -3.88 5.78
CA ALA A 120 4.86 -2.98 4.93
C ALA A 120 6.34 -3.00 5.33
N LYS A 121 7.20 -3.35 4.38
CA LYS A 121 8.64 -3.48 4.60
C LYS A 121 9.42 -2.72 3.54
N THR A 122 10.37 -1.89 3.95
CA THR A 122 11.32 -1.24 3.04
C THR A 122 12.76 -1.37 3.55
N SER A 123 13.75 -1.41 2.66
CA SER A 123 15.15 -1.38 3.11
C SER A 123 15.62 0.06 3.30
N ASN A 124 15.30 0.94 2.35
CA ASN A 124 15.63 2.36 2.38
C ASN A 124 14.39 3.19 2.02
N GLY A 125 13.80 3.85 3.00
CA GLY A 125 12.63 4.69 2.84
C GLY A 125 11.82 4.80 4.13
N SER A 126 11.05 5.87 4.22
CA SER A 126 10.08 6.04 5.31
C SER A 126 8.81 5.27 5.01
N ILE A 127 8.12 4.81 6.05
CA ILE A 127 6.79 4.20 5.92
C ILE A 127 5.80 5.07 6.69
N ARG A 128 4.74 5.49 5.99
CA ARG A 128 3.63 6.25 6.58
C ARG A 128 2.35 5.44 6.41
N LEU A 129 1.69 5.18 7.53
CA LEU A 129 0.33 4.67 7.61
C LEU A 129 -0.54 5.79 8.18
N GLY A 130 -1.42 6.36 7.36
CA GLY A 130 -2.22 7.54 7.68
C GLY A 130 -3.26 7.25 8.76
N GLU A 131 -4.05 6.20 8.57
CA GLU A 131 -5.09 5.73 9.48
C GLU A 131 -5.28 4.21 9.40
N ILE A 132 -5.25 3.54 10.54
CA ILE A 132 -5.68 2.15 10.72
C ILE A 132 -6.83 2.06 11.70
N VAL A 133 -7.90 1.36 11.30
CA VAL A 133 -9.10 1.17 12.15
C VAL A 133 -8.98 -0.06 13.05
N ARG A 134 -8.49 -1.18 12.52
CA ARG A 134 -8.41 -2.48 13.20
C ARG A 134 -7.43 -3.43 12.52
N GLY A 135 -7.08 -4.51 13.21
CA GLY A 135 -6.25 -5.60 12.65
C GLY A 135 -4.81 -5.57 13.14
N SER A 136 -3.91 -6.23 12.42
CA SER A 136 -2.48 -6.28 12.76
C SER A 136 -1.65 -5.47 11.76
N VAL A 137 -0.73 -4.67 12.28
CA VAL A 137 0.17 -3.80 11.51
C VAL A 137 1.61 -4.20 11.80
N GLU A 138 2.33 -4.69 10.79
CA GLU A 138 3.77 -4.97 10.82
C GLU A 138 4.50 -4.00 9.89
N LEU A 139 5.20 -3.01 10.46
CA LEU A 139 6.03 -2.06 9.72
C LEU A 139 7.51 -2.30 10.00
N ALA A 140 8.32 -2.42 8.95
CA ALA A 140 9.76 -2.51 9.12
C ALA A 140 10.53 -1.67 8.09
N THR A 141 11.47 -0.85 8.56
CA THR A 141 12.43 -0.16 7.69
C THR A 141 13.88 -0.34 8.13
N GLY A 142 14.81 -0.45 7.18
CA GLY A 142 16.23 -0.41 7.47
C GLY A 142 16.69 1.01 7.80
N MET A 143 16.37 1.94 6.91
CA MET A 143 16.71 3.36 7.01
C MET A 143 15.48 4.19 6.66
N GLY A 144 14.96 4.97 7.61
CA GLY A 144 13.81 5.84 7.41
C GLY A 144 12.93 5.94 8.65
N ASP A 145 12.04 6.91 8.62
CA ASP A 145 11.08 7.16 9.69
C ASP A 145 9.83 6.27 9.51
N LEU A 146 9.21 5.90 10.62
CA LEU A 146 7.91 5.26 10.64
C LEU A 146 6.89 6.23 11.22
N GLU A 147 5.79 6.45 10.51
CA GLU A 147 4.64 7.21 11.02
C GLU A 147 3.39 6.33 10.97
N ILE A 148 2.72 6.20 12.11
CA ILE A 148 1.51 5.40 12.26
C ILE A 148 0.40 6.26 12.85
N GLY A 149 -0.69 6.43 12.10
CA GLY A 149 -1.93 7.02 12.59
C GLY A 149 -2.95 5.93 12.93
N ILE A 150 -3.48 5.98 14.15
CA ILE A 150 -4.50 5.06 14.64
C ILE A 150 -5.82 5.81 14.73
N ALA A 151 -6.89 5.19 14.22
CA ALA A 151 -8.23 5.79 14.23
C ALA A 151 -8.68 6.14 15.65
N THR A 152 -9.43 7.23 15.78
CA THR A 152 -10.01 7.64 17.05
C THR A 152 -11.04 6.61 17.54
N GLY A 153 -10.95 6.21 18.81
CA GLY A 153 -11.80 5.16 19.39
C GLY A 153 -11.24 3.74 19.26
N THR A 154 -10.15 3.54 18.50
CA THR A 154 -9.47 2.23 18.43
C THR A 154 -8.49 2.07 19.59
N ALA A 155 -8.53 0.93 20.28
CA ALA A 155 -7.54 0.53 21.27
C ALA A 155 -6.30 -0.05 20.58
N ALA A 156 -5.11 0.44 20.95
CA ALA A 156 -3.86 0.05 20.29
C ALA A 156 -2.89 -0.65 21.25
N LEU A 157 -2.49 -1.87 20.89
CA LEU A 157 -1.35 -2.55 21.48
C LEU A 157 -0.10 -2.20 20.65
N LEU A 158 0.90 -1.59 21.29
CA LEU A 158 2.09 -1.09 20.60
C LEU A 158 3.34 -1.87 21.02
N GLU A 159 3.99 -2.51 20.05
CA GLU A 159 5.35 -3.02 20.15
C GLU A 159 6.23 -2.28 19.15
N VAL A 160 6.97 -1.27 19.63
CA VAL A 160 7.77 -0.40 18.76
C VAL A 160 9.22 -0.36 19.21
N SER A 161 10.14 -0.50 18.26
CA SER A 161 11.57 -0.54 18.54
C SER A 161 12.38 0.18 17.45
N THR A 162 13.43 0.89 17.87
CA THR A 162 14.42 1.49 16.98
C THR A 162 15.82 1.20 17.50
N LYS A 163 16.77 0.88 16.61
CA LYS A 163 18.19 0.70 17.02
C LYS A 163 18.88 2.05 17.20
N PHE A 164 18.64 2.98 16.28
CA PHE A 164 19.23 4.32 16.28
C PHE A 164 18.17 5.35 15.89
N GLY A 165 17.59 6.00 16.90
CA GLY A 165 16.55 7.01 16.69
C GLY A 165 15.76 7.31 17.96
N GLN A 166 14.58 7.92 17.80
CA GLN A 166 13.68 8.25 18.89
C GLN A 166 12.27 7.74 18.60
N VAL A 167 11.60 7.22 19.63
CA VAL A 167 10.18 6.86 19.56
C VAL A 167 9.37 7.98 20.20
N ARG A 168 8.42 8.54 19.46
CA ARG A 168 7.46 9.55 19.91
C ARG A 168 6.05 8.96 19.86
N ASN A 169 5.50 8.71 21.04
CA ASN A 169 4.09 8.37 21.17
C ASN A 169 3.31 9.65 21.51
N LEU A 170 2.47 10.08 20.58
CA LEU A 170 1.58 11.23 20.71
C LEU A 170 0.13 10.81 20.93
N MET A 171 -0.12 9.54 21.29
CA MET A 171 -1.45 9.09 21.68
C MET A 171 -1.79 9.59 23.08
N ASP A 172 -2.94 10.23 23.23
CA ASP A 172 -3.50 10.50 24.54
C ASP A 172 -3.88 9.18 25.23
N PRO A 173 -3.51 8.99 26.51
CA PRO A 173 -3.92 7.82 27.28
C PRO A 173 -5.45 7.83 27.40
N THR A 174 -6.08 6.83 26.78
CA THR A 174 -7.53 6.62 26.87
C THR A 174 -7.84 5.85 28.16
N PRO A 175 -8.92 6.19 28.89
CA PRO A 175 -9.42 5.32 29.95
C PRO A 175 -9.77 3.97 29.33
N ARG A 176 -9.50 2.90 30.09
CA ARG A 176 -9.74 1.48 29.80
C ARG A 176 -10.76 1.23 28.67
N PRO A 177 -10.41 0.48 27.60
CA PRO A 177 -11.31 0.25 26.49
C PRO A 177 -12.64 -0.32 26.98
N GLU A 178 -13.74 0.30 26.56
CA GLU A 178 -15.07 -0.29 26.72
C GLU A 178 -15.14 -1.47 25.75
N ALA A 179 -15.90 -2.53 26.07
CA ALA A 179 -15.86 -3.83 25.38
C ALA A 179 -16.31 -3.81 23.90
N SER A 180 -16.54 -2.62 23.31
CA SER A 180 -16.96 -2.39 21.94
C SER A 180 -15.92 -1.64 21.08
N ASP A 181 -14.74 -1.33 21.62
CA ASP A 181 -13.70 -0.61 20.88
C ASP A 181 -12.97 -1.56 19.90
N GLU A 182 -12.86 -1.14 18.64
CA GLU A 182 -12.01 -1.81 17.65
C GLU A 182 -10.57 -1.88 18.18
N THR A 183 -9.86 -2.99 17.92
CA THR A 183 -8.49 -3.20 18.42
C THR A 183 -7.48 -3.28 17.29
N VAL A 184 -6.32 -2.64 17.47
CA VAL A 184 -5.19 -2.74 16.54
C VAL A 184 -3.91 -3.17 17.28
N GLU A 185 -3.20 -4.13 16.71
CA GLU A 185 -1.87 -4.53 17.15
C GLU A 185 -0.84 -3.92 16.20
N VAL A 186 0.12 -3.16 16.73
CA VAL A 186 1.12 -2.44 15.93
C VAL A 186 2.51 -2.88 16.33
N HIS A 187 3.17 -3.59 15.43
CA HIS A 187 4.57 -3.97 15.51
C HIS A 187 5.39 -3.12 14.53
N ALA A 188 6.19 -2.20 15.05
CA ALA A 188 6.98 -1.28 14.22
C ALA A 188 8.47 -1.34 14.58
N HIS A 189 9.32 -1.60 13.59
CA HIS A 189 10.76 -1.68 13.79
C HIS A 189 11.53 -0.86 12.75
N THR A 190 12.41 0.04 13.20
CA THR A 190 13.39 0.71 12.32
C THR A 190 14.83 0.51 12.81
N SER A 191 15.81 0.36 11.92
CA SER A 191 17.21 0.36 12.37
C SER A 191 17.76 1.77 12.53
N PHE A 192 17.44 2.68 11.62
CA PHE A 192 17.85 4.08 11.67
C PHE A 192 16.69 4.98 11.30
N GLY A 193 16.20 5.76 12.26
CA GLY A 193 15.07 6.65 12.08
C GLY A 193 14.19 6.74 13.33
N GLY A 194 13.29 7.71 13.32
CA GLY A 194 12.29 7.90 14.34
C GLY A 194 11.03 7.05 14.09
N ILE A 195 10.30 6.78 15.15
CA ILE A 195 8.94 6.22 15.07
C ILE A 195 8.01 7.25 15.70
N THR A 196 7.01 7.71 14.96
CA THR A 196 5.96 8.60 15.46
C THR A 196 4.63 7.89 15.39
N ILE A 197 3.91 7.86 16.51
CA ILE A 197 2.58 7.28 16.61
C ILE A 197 1.63 8.40 17.01
N ARG A 198 0.52 8.57 16.28
CA ARG A 198 -0.47 9.62 16.51
C ARG A 198 -1.89 9.09 16.36
N ARG A 199 -2.86 9.86 16.86
CA ARG A 199 -4.26 9.71 16.47
C ARG A 199 -4.49 10.34 15.09
N SER A 200 -5.45 9.79 14.35
CA SER A 200 -5.95 10.37 13.09
C SER A 200 -7.46 10.61 13.17
#